data_AF-A0A1F3UV31-F1
#
_entry.id   AF-A0A1F3UV31-F1
#
_cell.length_a   1.000
_cell.length_b   1.000
_cell.length_c   1.000
_cell.angle_alpha   90.00
_cell.angle_beta   90.00
_cell.angle_gamma   90.00
#
_symmetry.space_group_name_H-M   'P 1'
#
loop_
_entity.id
_entity.type
_entity.pdbx_description
1 polymer ?
#
loop_
_entity_poly.entity_id
_entity_poly.type
_entity_poly.pdbx_seq_one_letter_code
_entity_poly.pdbx_strand_id
1 'polypeptide(L)'
;FFNGFRRDAHPMAVMVGVVGALSAFYHDRLDYKKEENQNMFAIRLIAKMPTIAAMCYKYSIGEPFMSPNPKLGYAENYLHMLYSRPYADEAPNPVLVKAMDTIFTLHADHEQNASTSTVRMAGSTGANPFACIASGIAALWGPAHGGANEAALNMLKEIGDETSINKYIKRAKDPKDTFRLMGFGHRVYKNYDPRAKIMRQTCHDVLEAVGKKDDPLFKLALKLEKIALEDEYFIEKKLYPNVDFYSGITQSAMGIPVNMFTVNF
;
A
#
# COMPACT_ATOMS: atom_id res chain seq x y z
N PHE A 1 -3.12 -16.41 -16.56
CA PHE A 1 -4.05 -16.15 -15.43
C PHE A 1 -4.86 -14.88 -15.63
N PHE A 2 -4.23 -13.74 -15.93
CA PHE A 2 -4.89 -12.42 -15.98
C PHE A 2 -6.17 -12.36 -16.84
N ASN A 3 -6.16 -12.93 -18.06
CA ASN A 3 -7.33 -12.90 -18.95
C ASN A 3 -8.56 -13.66 -18.44
N GLY A 4 -8.44 -14.43 -17.35
CA GLY A 4 -9.59 -15.07 -16.70
C GLY A 4 -10.36 -14.13 -15.76
N PHE A 5 -9.80 -12.96 -15.43
CA PHE A 5 -10.47 -11.95 -14.61
C PHE A 5 -11.19 -10.92 -15.48
N ARG A 6 -12.28 -10.35 -14.98
CA ARG A 6 -12.89 -9.18 -15.63
C ARG A 6 -11.97 -7.97 -15.52
N ARG A 7 -12.08 -7.02 -16.45
CA ARG A 7 -11.28 -5.78 -16.44
C ARG A 7 -11.57 -4.87 -15.25
N ASP A 8 -12.77 -4.94 -14.71
CA ASP A 8 -13.21 -4.21 -13.51
C ASP A 8 -12.97 -4.97 -12.20
N ALA A 9 -12.21 -6.07 -12.23
CA ALA A 9 -11.81 -6.77 -11.02
C ALA A 9 -10.89 -5.90 -10.16
N HIS A 10 -11.12 -5.90 -8.84
CA HIS A 10 -10.25 -5.19 -7.91
C HIS A 10 -8.82 -5.75 -7.96
N PRO A 11 -7.75 -4.92 -8.04
CA PRO A 11 -6.37 -5.39 -8.14
C PRO A 11 -5.96 -6.39 -7.05
N MET A 12 -6.38 -6.17 -5.80
CA MET A 12 -6.14 -7.14 -4.71
C MET A 12 -6.77 -8.52 -4.96
N ALA A 13 -7.96 -8.60 -5.57
CA ALA A 13 -8.57 -9.89 -5.90
C ALA A 13 -7.76 -10.64 -6.96
N VAL A 14 -7.25 -9.90 -7.96
CA VAL A 14 -6.37 -10.45 -9.00
C VAL A 14 -5.05 -10.91 -8.36
N MET A 15 -4.46 -10.13 -7.45
CA MET A 15 -3.25 -10.51 -6.70
C MET A 15 -3.43 -11.83 -5.95
N VAL A 16 -4.51 -11.98 -5.17
CA VAL A 16 -4.80 -13.23 -4.43
C VAL A 16 -4.85 -14.42 -5.37
N GLY A 17 -5.60 -14.30 -6.48
CA GLY A 17 -5.76 -15.38 -7.44
C GLY A 17 -4.46 -15.73 -8.19
N VAL A 18 -3.71 -14.73 -8.66
CA VAL A 18 -2.48 -14.94 -9.43
C VAL A 18 -1.36 -15.49 -8.54
N VAL A 19 -1.15 -14.92 -7.36
CA VAL A 19 -0.11 -15.40 -6.41
C VAL A 19 -0.44 -16.81 -5.94
N GLY A 20 -1.69 -17.12 -5.62
CA GLY A 20 -2.12 -18.48 -5.28
C GLY A 20 -1.87 -19.46 -6.43
N ALA A 21 -2.18 -19.06 -7.68
CA ALA A 21 -1.97 -19.88 -8.86
C ALA A 21 -0.49 -20.21 -9.14
N LEU A 22 0.48 -19.39 -8.66
CA LEU A 22 1.91 -19.70 -8.79
C LEU A 22 2.30 -21.04 -8.15
N SER A 23 1.55 -21.49 -7.13
CA SER A 23 1.76 -22.81 -6.52
C SER A 23 1.61 -23.97 -7.52
N ALA A 24 0.81 -23.80 -8.57
CA ALA A 24 0.63 -24.78 -9.64
C ALA A 24 1.81 -24.82 -10.64
N PHE A 25 2.70 -23.83 -10.63
CA PHE A 25 3.86 -23.75 -11.53
C PHE A 25 5.17 -24.05 -10.80
N TYR A 26 5.22 -23.74 -9.51
CA TYR A 26 6.38 -23.92 -8.66
C TYR A 26 6.08 -24.98 -7.58
N HIS A 27 5.72 -26.18 -8.04
CA HIS A 27 5.45 -27.35 -7.21
C HIS A 27 6.64 -28.33 -7.13
N ASP A 28 7.78 -27.97 -7.72
CA ASP A 28 8.95 -28.83 -7.91
C ASP A 28 9.85 -28.94 -6.65
N ARG A 29 9.68 -28.04 -5.67
CA ARG A 29 10.58 -27.89 -4.51
C ARG A 29 9.85 -27.95 -3.16
N LEU A 30 9.00 -28.96 -2.94
CA LEU A 30 8.15 -29.03 -1.73
C LEU A 30 8.89 -29.47 -0.43
N ASP A 31 10.17 -29.85 -0.51
CA ASP A 31 10.96 -30.12 0.70
C ASP A 31 11.42 -28.80 1.33
N TYR A 32 10.58 -28.28 2.23
CA TYR A 32 10.82 -27.03 2.94
C TYR A 32 11.87 -27.14 4.04
N LYS A 33 12.46 -28.31 4.31
CA LYS A 33 13.58 -28.42 5.25
C LYS A 33 14.92 -28.02 4.61
N LYS A 34 14.98 -28.00 3.28
CA LYS A 34 16.16 -27.56 2.54
C LYS A 34 16.18 -26.05 2.43
N GLU A 35 17.22 -25.45 2.99
CA GLU A 35 17.46 -23.99 2.94
C GLU A 35 17.46 -23.46 1.50
N GLU A 36 18.05 -24.20 0.55
CA GLU A 36 18.05 -23.81 -0.87
C GLU A 36 16.63 -23.66 -1.43
N ASN A 37 15.71 -24.55 -1.06
CA ASN A 37 14.31 -24.46 -1.49
C ASN A 37 13.63 -23.25 -0.85
N GLN A 38 13.82 -23.03 0.45
CA GLN A 38 13.29 -21.86 1.17
C GLN A 38 13.76 -20.56 0.52
N ASN A 39 15.07 -20.41 0.29
CA ASN A 39 15.67 -19.24 -0.35
C ASN A 39 15.15 -19.03 -1.76
N MET A 40 15.01 -20.08 -2.55
CA MET A 40 14.47 -19.98 -3.90
C MET A 40 13.00 -19.51 -3.91
N PHE A 41 12.17 -19.97 -2.98
CA PHE A 41 10.80 -19.45 -2.85
C PHE A 41 10.80 -17.98 -2.45
N ALA A 42 11.60 -17.60 -1.45
CA ALA A 42 11.71 -16.21 -1.01
C ALA A 42 12.13 -15.28 -2.16
N ILE A 43 13.19 -15.64 -2.90
CA ILE A 43 13.66 -14.88 -4.06
C ILE A 43 12.57 -14.79 -5.14
N ARG A 44 11.91 -15.91 -5.47
CA ARG A 44 10.84 -15.91 -6.49
C ARG A 44 9.67 -15.02 -6.07
N LEU A 45 9.26 -15.05 -4.81
CA LEU A 45 8.18 -14.21 -4.29
C LEU A 45 8.55 -12.73 -4.36
N ILE A 46 9.70 -12.35 -3.77
CA ILE A 46 10.18 -10.96 -3.75
C ILE A 46 10.38 -10.44 -5.18
N ALA A 47 11.01 -11.20 -6.08
CA ALA A 47 11.26 -10.75 -7.44
C ALA A 47 9.99 -10.63 -8.30
N LYS A 48 8.99 -11.49 -8.07
CA LYS A 48 7.78 -11.53 -8.90
C LYS A 48 6.67 -10.62 -8.40
N MET A 49 6.62 -10.29 -7.10
CA MET A 49 5.54 -9.50 -6.53
C MET A 49 5.34 -8.15 -7.24
N PRO A 50 6.38 -7.34 -7.51
CA PRO A 50 6.22 -6.06 -8.22
C PRO A 50 5.75 -6.25 -9.66
N THR A 51 6.18 -7.33 -10.31
CA THR A 51 5.75 -7.64 -11.69
C THR A 51 4.26 -7.94 -11.73
N ILE A 52 3.78 -8.77 -10.79
CA ILE A 52 2.35 -9.14 -10.70
C ILE A 52 1.51 -7.91 -10.31
N ALA A 53 1.98 -7.11 -9.35
CA ALA A 53 1.32 -5.86 -8.96
C ALA A 53 1.18 -4.90 -10.15
N ALA A 54 2.26 -4.66 -10.90
CA ALA A 54 2.23 -3.78 -12.06
C ALA A 54 1.32 -4.34 -13.18
N MET A 55 1.30 -5.66 -13.37
CA MET A 55 0.37 -6.32 -14.29
C MET A 55 -1.09 -6.14 -13.85
N CYS A 56 -1.40 -6.18 -12.54
CA CYS A 56 -2.75 -5.89 -12.04
C CYS A 56 -3.20 -4.47 -12.41
N TYR A 57 -2.31 -3.48 -12.24
CA TYR A 57 -2.60 -2.10 -12.64
C TYR A 57 -2.83 -2.00 -14.16
N LYS A 58 -1.86 -2.45 -14.97
CA LYS A 58 -1.96 -2.43 -16.44
C LYS A 58 -3.20 -3.15 -16.96
N TYR A 59 -3.54 -4.28 -16.34
CA TYR A 59 -4.74 -5.03 -16.69
C TYR A 59 -6.02 -4.23 -16.44
N SER A 60 -6.12 -3.54 -15.29
CA SER A 60 -7.30 -2.75 -14.94
C SER A 60 -7.53 -1.54 -15.85
N ILE A 61 -6.46 -0.94 -16.38
CA ILE A 61 -6.56 0.22 -17.29
C ILE A 61 -6.52 -0.16 -18.79
N GLY A 62 -6.50 -1.46 -19.12
CA GLY A 62 -6.56 -1.92 -20.51
C GLY A 62 -5.25 -1.81 -21.29
N GLU A 63 -4.12 -1.67 -20.61
CA GLU A 63 -2.82 -1.45 -21.23
C GLU A 63 -1.96 -2.71 -21.35
N PRO A 64 -0.97 -2.71 -22.27
CA PRO A 64 -0.02 -3.82 -22.37
C PRO A 64 0.85 -3.93 -21.11
N PHE A 65 1.19 -5.17 -20.75
CA PHE A 65 2.15 -5.44 -19.69
C PHE A 65 3.55 -5.02 -20.11
N MET A 66 4.26 -4.38 -19.18
CA MET A 66 5.65 -4.02 -19.35
C MET A 66 6.53 -5.09 -18.70
N SER A 67 7.55 -5.54 -19.41
CA SER A 67 8.53 -6.48 -18.88
C SER A 67 9.46 -5.81 -17.87
N PRO A 68 9.94 -6.53 -16.83
CA PRO A 68 11.01 -6.05 -15.98
C PRO A 68 12.28 -5.70 -16.79
N ASN A 69 12.94 -4.61 -16.42
CA ASN A 69 14.22 -4.20 -16.98
C ASN A 69 15.36 -4.52 -16.00
N PRO A 70 16.29 -5.43 -16.32
CA PRO A 70 17.36 -5.86 -15.41
C PRO A 70 18.41 -4.77 -15.13
N LYS A 71 18.37 -3.63 -15.82
CA LYS A 71 19.27 -2.49 -15.59
C LYS A 71 18.78 -1.52 -14.51
N LEU A 72 17.52 -1.64 -14.08
CA LEU A 72 16.89 -0.73 -13.13
C LEU A 72 16.89 -1.30 -11.71
N GLY A 73 16.87 -0.42 -10.71
CA GLY A 73 16.69 -0.82 -9.30
C GLY A 73 15.29 -1.37 -9.01
N TYR A 74 15.04 -1.90 -7.81
CA TYR A 74 13.76 -2.56 -7.48
C TYR A 74 12.55 -1.61 -7.60
N ALA A 75 12.59 -0.46 -6.91
CA ALA A 75 11.53 0.54 -6.95
C ALA A 75 11.43 1.24 -8.32
N GLU A 76 12.57 1.50 -8.96
CA GLU A 76 12.63 2.10 -10.29
C GLU A 76 12.00 1.20 -11.35
N ASN A 77 12.34 -0.09 -11.32
CA ASN A 77 11.77 -1.09 -12.21
C ASN A 77 10.25 -1.25 -11.98
N TYR A 78 9.78 -1.12 -10.74
CA TYR A 78 8.34 -1.13 -10.46
C TYR A 78 7.62 0.05 -11.12
N LEU A 79 8.14 1.28 -10.95
CA LEU A 79 7.57 2.47 -11.59
C LEU A 79 7.67 2.40 -13.11
N HIS A 80 8.76 1.85 -13.65
CA HIS A 80 8.88 1.55 -15.08
C HIS A 80 7.75 0.65 -15.54
N MET A 81 7.47 -0.44 -14.83
CA MET A 81 6.41 -1.37 -15.20
C MET A 81 4.99 -0.78 -15.06
N LEU A 82 4.78 0.17 -14.15
CA LEU A 82 3.51 0.89 -14.00
C LEU A 82 3.28 1.93 -15.10
N TYR A 83 4.30 2.75 -15.41
CA TYR A 83 4.08 3.99 -16.17
C TYR A 83 4.67 4.01 -17.57
N SER A 84 5.61 3.12 -17.90
CA SER A 84 6.14 3.09 -19.25
C SER A 84 5.08 2.62 -20.25
N ARG A 85 5.23 3.06 -21.50
CA ARG A 85 4.43 2.60 -22.64
C ARG A 85 5.39 2.12 -23.72
N PRO A 86 5.03 1.16 -24.59
CA PRO A 86 5.93 0.68 -25.64
C PRO A 86 6.45 1.77 -26.59
N TYR A 87 5.77 2.91 -26.67
CA TYR A 87 6.09 4.04 -27.54
C TYR A 87 6.69 5.25 -26.79
N ALA A 88 6.90 5.17 -25.48
CA ALA A 88 7.45 6.25 -24.67
C ALA A 88 8.64 5.75 -23.84
N ASP A 89 9.80 6.37 -24.05
CA ASP A 89 11.04 6.05 -23.34
C ASP A 89 11.32 7.15 -22.30
N GLU A 90 10.54 7.13 -21.22
CA GLU A 90 10.70 8.06 -20.10
C GLU A 90 11.21 7.32 -18.87
N ALA A 91 12.37 7.74 -18.37
CA ALA A 91 12.91 7.23 -17.13
C ALA A 91 12.05 7.71 -15.94
N PRO A 92 11.77 6.85 -14.94
CA PRO A 92 11.07 7.27 -13.73
C PRO A 92 11.80 8.43 -13.04
N ASN A 93 11.04 9.42 -12.58
CA ASN A 93 11.61 10.56 -11.85
C ASN A 93 12.34 10.06 -10.57
N PRO A 94 13.62 10.44 -10.33
CA PRO A 94 14.41 9.96 -9.19
C PRO A 94 13.78 10.21 -7.82
N VAL A 95 13.04 11.32 -7.65
CA VAL A 95 12.32 11.63 -6.41
C VAL A 95 11.21 10.60 -6.18
N LEU A 96 10.49 10.24 -7.24
CA LEU A 96 9.41 9.24 -7.18
C LEU A 96 9.96 7.83 -6.94
N VAL A 97 11.12 7.50 -7.51
CA VAL A 97 11.84 6.24 -7.25
C VAL A 97 12.18 6.14 -5.77
N LYS A 98 12.80 7.18 -5.20
CA LYS A 98 13.15 7.22 -3.77
C LYS A 98 11.91 7.14 -2.87
N ALA A 99 10.81 7.79 -3.26
CA ALA A 99 9.56 7.74 -2.53
C ALA A 99 8.98 6.32 -2.50
N MET A 100 8.99 5.62 -3.64
CA MET A 100 8.52 4.24 -3.73
C MET A 100 9.40 3.26 -2.94
N ASP A 101 10.72 3.44 -2.99
CA ASP A 101 11.66 2.67 -2.18
C ASP A 101 11.44 2.87 -0.67
N THR A 102 11.13 4.11 -0.27
CA THR A 102 10.75 4.45 1.11
C THR A 102 9.44 3.77 1.49
N ILE A 103 8.42 3.79 0.62
CA ILE A 103 7.14 3.10 0.85
C ILE A 103 7.40 1.60 1.08
N PHE A 104 8.13 0.94 0.20
CA PHE A 104 8.46 -0.48 0.36
C PHE A 104 9.22 -0.76 1.65
N THR A 105 10.21 0.07 1.99
CA THR A 105 10.99 -0.10 3.22
C THR A 105 10.14 0.04 4.48
N LEU A 106 9.24 1.04 4.54
CA LEU A 106 8.40 1.29 5.71
C LEU A 106 7.28 0.25 5.92
N HIS A 107 6.98 -0.56 4.91
CA HIS A 107 5.96 -1.61 4.95
C HIS A 107 6.54 -3.03 4.87
N ALA A 108 7.86 -3.18 4.80
CA ALA A 108 8.53 -4.47 4.58
C ALA A 108 8.19 -5.54 5.62
N ASP A 109 8.05 -5.17 6.90
CA ASP A 109 7.55 -6.03 7.97
C ASP A 109 6.94 -5.19 9.10
N HIS A 110 6.00 -5.79 9.84
CA HIS A 110 5.43 -5.17 11.02
C HIS A 110 5.01 -6.22 12.07
N GLU A 111 5.93 -7.12 12.41
CA GLU A 111 5.82 -8.08 13.51
C GLU A 111 4.59 -9.02 13.36
N GLN A 112 3.93 -9.45 14.43
CA GLN A 112 2.80 -10.40 14.41
C GLN A 112 1.47 -9.69 14.17
N ASN A 113 1.35 -9.00 13.04
CA ASN A 113 0.07 -8.47 12.57
C ASN A 113 -0.82 -9.60 11.98
N ALA A 114 -2.04 -9.25 11.58
CA ALA A 114 -3.04 -10.23 11.12
C ALA A 114 -2.56 -11.02 9.90
N SER A 115 -2.03 -10.37 8.86
CA SER A 115 -1.54 -11.05 7.65
C SER A 115 -0.32 -11.91 7.94
N THR A 116 0.66 -11.43 8.71
CA THR A 116 1.82 -12.25 9.14
C THR A 116 1.37 -13.50 9.90
N SER A 117 0.40 -13.35 10.80
CA SER A 117 -0.15 -14.47 11.58
C SER A 117 -0.89 -15.47 10.67
N THR A 118 -1.63 -15.00 9.68
CA THR A 118 -2.31 -15.84 8.68
C THR A 118 -1.31 -16.64 7.84
N VAL A 119 -0.22 -16.01 7.38
CA VAL A 119 0.86 -16.69 6.64
C VAL A 119 1.49 -17.79 7.50
N ARG A 120 1.81 -17.48 8.76
CA ARG A 120 2.38 -18.45 9.71
C ARG A 120 1.44 -19.62 9.97
N MET A 121 0.15 -19.34 10.19
CA MET A 121 -0.87 -20.35 10.44
C MET A 121 -1.01 -21.29 9.24
N ALA A 122 -1.15 -20.75 8.03
CA ALA A 122 -1.21 -21.53 6.80
C ALA A 122 0.06 -22.38 6.61
N GLY A 123 1.24 -21.77 6.79
CA GLY A 123 2.52 -22.45 6.67
C GLY A 123 2.73 -23.59 7.67
N SER A 124 2.17 -23.50 8.88
CA SER A 124 2.28 -24.55 9.91
C SER A 124 1.70 -25.91 9.47
N THR A 125 0.81 -25.91 8.49
CA THR A 125 0.22 -27.13 7.92
C THR A 125 1.11 -27.78 6.85
N GLY A 126 2.22 -27.15 6.48
CA GLY A 126 3.06 -27.55 5.35
C GLY A 126 2.52 -27.08 3.99
N ALA A 127 1.67 -26.05 3.96
CA ALA A 127 1.15 -25.49 2.71
C ALA A 127 2.25 -24.85 1.85
N ASN A 128 2.04 -24.82 0.53
CA ASN A 128 2.97 -24.23 -0.42
C ASN A 128 3.21 -22.74 -0.12
N PRO A 129 4.47 -22.23 -0.11
CA PRO A 129 4.77 -20.84 0.21
C PRO A 129 3.99 -19.81 -0.60
N PHE A 130 3.71 -20.06 -1.87
CA PHE A 130 2.86 -19.17 -2.68
C PHE A 130 1.42 -19.13 -2.19
N ALA A 131 0.86 -20.27 -1.76
CA ALA A 131 -0.47 -20.34 -1.17
C ALA A 131 -0.50 -19.64 0.21
N CYS A 132 0.55 -19.78 1.01
CA CYS A 132 0.70 -19.07 2.28
C CYS A 132 0.76 -17.54 2.08
N ILE A 133 1.51 -17.06 1.09
CA ILE A 133 1.52 -15.62 0.79
C ILE A 133 0.17 -15.14 0.25
N ALA A 134 -0.51 -15.93 -0.58
CA ALA A 134 -1.85 -15.59 -1.06
C ALA A 134 -2.86 -15.43 0.10
N SER A 135 -2.77 -16.25 1.16
CA SER A 135 -3.60 -16.08 2.35
C SER A 135 -3.24 -14.81 3.14
N GLY A 136 -1.95 -14.46 3.20
CA GLY A 136 -1.48 -13.19 3.75
C GLY A 136 -2.02 -11.98 3.00
N ILE A 137 -2.00 -12.00 1.66
CA ILE A 137 -2.57 -10.94 0.81
C ILE A 137 -4.07 -10.80 1.05
N ALA A 138 -4.79 -11.92 1.16
CA ALA A 138 -6.23 -11.90 1.46
C ALA A 138 -6.52 -11.28 2.85
N ALA A 139 -5.71 -11.60 3.86
CA ALA A 139 -5.82 -11.00 5.19
C ALA A 139 -5.44 -9.50 5.19
N LEU A 140 -4.44 -9.11 4.40
CA LEU A 140 -4.02 -7.71 4.24
C LEU A 140 -5.11 -6.86 3.55
N TRP A 141 -5.86 -7.43 2.61
CA TRP A 141 -6.93 -6.71 1.91
C TRP A 141 -8.09 -6.28 2.83
N GLY A 142 -8.22 -6.87 4.02
CA GLY A 142 -9.24 -6.47 4.99
C GLY A 142 -9.18 -4.96 5.28
N PRO A 143 -10.31 -4.24 5.31
CA PRO A 143 -10.33 -2.78 5.49
C PRO A 143 -9.77 -2.32 6.83
N ALA A 144 -9.79 -3.20 7.85
CA ALA A 144 -9.21 -2.96 9.17
C ALA A 144 -7.70 -3.27 9.25
N HIS A 145 -7.08 -3.69 8.13
CA HIS A 145 -5.65 -3.96 8.02
C HIS A 145 -5.04 -3.10 6.91
N GLY A 146 -4.70 -3.65 5.74
CA GLY A 146 -4.04 -2.93 4.65
C GLY A 146 -4.91 -1.97 3.84
N GLY A 147 -6.23 -1.95 4.07
CA GLY A 147 -7.15 -0.99 3.44
C GLY A 147 -7.17 0.40 4.09
N ALA A 148 -6.40 0.63 5.15
CA ALA A 148 -6.42 1.88 5.91
C ALA A 148 -5.92 3.10 5.11
N ASN A 149 -4.97 2.91 4.19
CA ASN A 149 -4.43 3.97 3.33
C ASN A 149 -5.45 4.47 2.29
N GLU A 150 -6.16 3.55 1.63
CA GLU A 150 -7.30 3.83 0.76
C GLU A 150 -8.40 4.56 1.55
N ALA A 151 -8.71 4.07 2.74
CA ALA A 151 -9.71 4.69 3.60
C ALA A 151 -9.33 6.09 4.07
N ALA A 152 -8.03 6.35 4.35
CA ALA A 152 -7.53 7.69 4.69
C ALA A 152 -7.73 8.68 3.53
N LEU A 153 -7.39 8.27 2.30
CA LEU A 153 -7.58 9.14 1.14
C LEU A 153 -9.06 9.36 0.82
N ASN A 154 -9.89 8.31 0.91
CA ASN A 154 -11.34 8.41 0.70
C ASN A 154 -12.00 9.27 1.77
N MET A 155 -11.55 9.19 3.03
CA MET A 155 -11.97 10.07 4.11
C MET A 155 -11.64 11.53 3.77
N LEU A 156 -10.43 11.84 3.32
CA LEU A 156 -10.06 13.20 2.92
C LEU A 156 -10.95 13.71 1.78
N LYS A 157 -11.28 12.86 0.80
CA LYS A 157 -12.24 13.19 -0.27
C LYS A 157 -13.67 13.38 0.24
N GLU A 158 -14.12 12.58 1.22
CA GLU A 158 -15.44 12.73 1.86
C GLU A 158 -15.54 14.05 2.64
N ILE A 159 -14.46 14.46 3.31
CA ILE A 159 -14.38 15.75 3.98
C ILE A 159 -14.46 16.89 2.97
N GLY A 160 -13.82 16.73 1.80
CA GLY A 160 -13.88 17.67 0.70
C GLY A 160 -12.91 18.83 0.88
N ASP A 161 -13.28 19.83 1.68
CA ASP A 161 -12.50 21.05 1.87
C ASP A 161 -12.34 21.45 3.34
N GLU A 162 -11.52 22.49 3.57
CA GLU A 162 -11.19 22.97 4.91
C GLU A 162 -12.38 23.49 5.72
N THR A 163 -13.46 23.93 5.06
CA THR A 163 -14.65 24.46 5.73
C THR A 163 -15.45 23.35 6.41
N SER A 164 -15.33 22.12 5.90
CA SER A 164 -16.04 20.95 6.41
C SER A 164 -15.32 20.25 7.57
N ILE A 165 -14.04 20.53 7.83
CA ILE A 165 -13.26 19.80 8.85
C ILE A 165 -13.96 19.78 10.21
N ASN A 166 -14.44 20.93 10.69
CA ASN A 166 -15.12 21.02 12.00
C ASN A 166 -16.35 20.11 12.10
N LYS A 167 -17.09 19.93 11.01
CA LYS A 167 -18.23 19.00 10.95
C LYS A 167 -17.75 17.56 11.13
N TYR A 168 -16.70 17.16 10.41
CA TYR A 168 -16.19 15.79 10.45
C TYR A 168 -15.45 15.45 11.75
N ILE A 169 -14.80 16.43 12.37
CA ILE A 169 -14.23 16.27 13.72
C ILE A 169 -15.34 15.98 14.74
N LYS A 170 -16.46 16.72 14.69
CA LYS A 170 -17.62 16.42 15.55
C LYS A 170 -18.17 15.01 15.31
N ARG A 171 -18.31 14.61 14.04
CA ARG A 171 -18.71 13.25 13.67
C ARG A 171 -17.76 12.18 14.23
N ALA A 172 -16.45 12.38 14.10
CA ALA A 172 -15.44 11.43 14.60
C ALA A 172 -15.47 11.26 16.12
N LYS A 173 -15.88 12.30 16.85
CA LYS A 173 -16.01 12.30 18.31
C LYS A 173 -17.31 11.68 18.81
N ASP A 174 -18.36 11.68 17.99
CA ASP A 174 -19.66 11.14 18.37
C ASP A 174 -19.63 9.61 18.42
N PRO A 175 -19.83 8.98 19.60
CA PRO A 175 -19.87 7.53 19.72
C PRO A 175 -20.99 6.87 18.89
N LYS A 176 -22.02 7.63 18.52
CA LYS A 176 -23.17 7.14 17.74
C LYS A 176 -22.98 7.27 16.23
N ASP A 177 -22.01 8.06 15.77
CA ASP A 177 -21.65 8.15 14.35
C ASP A 177 -20.70 7.00 14.00
N THR A 178 -20.80 6.49 12.77
CA THR A 178 -19.92 5.45 12.22
C THR A 178 -18.62 6.02 11.66
N PHE A 179 -18.54 7.34 11.43
CA PHE A 179 -17.36 8.01 10.88
C PHE A 179 -16.18 7.96 11.83
N ARG A 180 -14.99 7.65 11.32
CA ARG A 180 -13.73 7.61 12.08
C ARG A 180 -12.63 8.29 11.29
N LEU A 181 -11.66 8.87 11.99
CA LEU A 181 -10.47 9.42 11.36
C LEU A 181 -9.54 8.27 10.93
N MET A 182 -9.57 7.95 9.64
CA MET A 182 -8.72 6.92 9.03
C MET A 182 -7.28 7.44 8.88
N GLY A 183 -6.30 6.59 9.17
CA GLY A 183 -4.88 6.98 9.24
C GLY A 183 -4.47 7.64 10.57
N PHE A 184 -5.32 7.56 11.61
CA PHE A 184 -5.02 8.06 12.95
C PHE A 184 -5.10 6.94 13.99
N GLY A 185 -4.16 6.97 14.94
CA GLY A 185 -3.99 5.95 15.95
C GLY A 185 -3.21 4.74 15.46
N HIS A 186 -2.71 3.96 16.41
CA HIS A 186 -1.99 2.72 16.12
C HIS A 186 -2.16 1.74 17.28
N ARG A 187 -2.32 0.44 16.98
CA ARG A 187 -2.44 -0.63 17.99
C ARG A 187 -1.19 -0.81 18.87
N VAL A 188 -0.03 -0.37 18.38
CA VAL A 188 1.30 -0.64 18.95
C VAL A 188 1.94 0.68 19.39
N TYR A 189 2.03 1.65 18.48
CA TYR A 189 2.55 2.98 18.80
C TYR A 189 1.53 3.83 19.55
N LYS A 190 1.78 4.09 20.83
CA LYS A 190 0.86 4.87 21.69
C LYS A 190 1.09 6.38 21.65
N ASN A 191 2.27 6.85 21.23
CA ASN A 191 2.63 8.27 21.33
C ASN A 191 2.86 8.90 19.95
N TYR A 192 3.44 8.15 19.02
CA TYR A 192 3.78 8.62 17.68
C TYR A 192 4.33 7.43 16.86
N ASP A 193 3.98 7.34 15.58
CA ASP A 193 4.47 6.30 14.67
C ASP A 193 5.79 6.76 14.01
N PRO A 194 6.95 6.16 14.31
CA PRO A 194 8.24 6.59 13.78
C PRO A 194 8.30 6.65 12.25
N ARG A 195 7.52 5.82 11.56
CA ARG A 195 7.44 5.76 10.10
C ARG A 195 6.73 6.97 9.52
N ALA A 196 5.79 7.56 10.26
CA ALA A 196 4.98 8.68 9.79
C ALA A 196 5.81 9.95 9.51
N LYS A 197 6.87 10.25 10.29
CA LYS A 197 7.76 11.41 10.02
C LYS A 197 8.57 11.24 8.76
N ILE A 198 9.10 10.04 8.51
CA ILE A 198 9.81 9.75 7.26
C ILE A 198 8.83 9.92 6.11
N MET A 199 7.64 9.30 6.22
CA MET A 199 6.63 9.36 5.19
C MET A 199 6.08 10.77 4.94
N ARG A 200 5.97 11.60 5.98
CA ARG A 200 5.61 13.01 5.88
C ARG A 200 6.62 13.79 5.06
N GLN A 201 7.93 13.60 5.32
CA GLN A 201 8.97 14.25 4.52
C GLN A 201 8.92 13.79 3.07
N THR A 202 8.82 12.49 2.83
CA THR A 202 8.67 11.94 1.47
C THR A 202 7.47 12.50 0.74
N CYS A 203 6.33 12.67 1.43
CA CYS A 203 5.12 13.27 0.87
C CYS A 203 5.39 14.70 0.39
N HIS A 204 6.08 15.52 1.18
CA HIS A 204 6.49 16.87 0.79
C HIS A 204 7.39 16.86 -0.46
N ASP A 205 8.43 16.02 -0.47
CA ASP A 205 9.38 15.93 -1.58
C ASP A 205 8.66 15.53 -2.89
N VAL A 206 7.72 14.58 -2.82
CA VAL A 206 6.92 14.14 -3.96
C VAL A 206 6.01 15.26 -4.47
N LEU A 207 5.27 15.92 -3.58
CA LEU A 207 4.36 17.00 -3.97
C LEU A 207 5.09 18.17 -4.63
N GLU A 208 6.30 18.48 -4.17
CA GLU A 208 7.16 19.46 -4.81
C GLU A 208 7.60 18.98 -6.21
N ALA A 209 8.10 17.75 -6.32
CA ALA A 209 8.59 17.20 -7.59
C ALA A 209 7.52 17.08 -8.68
N VAL A 210 6.24 16.90 -8.31
CA VAL A 210 5.12 16.82 -9.26
C VAL A 210 4.33 18.14 -9.39
N GLY A 211 4.80 19.23 -8.77
CA GLY A 211 4.15 20.55 -8.86
C GLY A 211 2.78 20.63 -8.17
N LYS A 212 2.52 19.76 -7.18
CA LYS A 212 1.25 19.67 -6.42
C LYS A 212 1.35 20.21 -5.00
N LYS A 213 2.32 21.07 -4.71
CA LYS A 213 2.50 21.68 -3.37
C LYS A 213 1.25 22.41 -2.87
N ASP A 214 0.46 22.97 -3.79
CA ASP A 214 -0.77 23.71 -3.50
C ASP A 214 -2.04 22.88 -3.59
N ASP A 215 -1.94 21.55 -3.74
CA ASP A 215 -3.07 20.64 -3.86
C ASP A 215 -4.03 20.80 -2.65
N PRO A 216 -5.33 21.10 -2.89
CA PRO A 216 -6.31 21.28 -1.82
C PRO A 216 -6.40 20.09 -0.87
N LEU A 217 -6.23 18.86 -1.38
CA LEU A 217 -6.28 17.64 -0.57
C LEU A 217 -5.13 17.58 0.43
N PHE A 218 -3.94 18.08 0.04
CA PHE A 218 -2.78 18.14 0.92
C PHE A 218 -2.93 19.23 1.98
N LYS A 219 -3.43 20.42 1.60
CA LYS A 219 -3.75 21.49 2.56
C LYS A 219 -4.76 21.03 3.61
N LEU A 220 -5.81 20.34 3.14
CA LEU A 220 -6.79 19.68 4.00
C LEU A 220 -6.14 18.67 4.95
N ALA A 221 -5.27 17.80 4.43
CA ALA A 221 -4.60 16.78 5.23
C ALA A 221 -3.69 17.39 6.32
N LEU A 222 -2.90 18.41 6.00
CA LEU A 222 -2.06 19.11 6.98
C LEU A 222 -2.88 19.83 8.05
N LYS A 223 -4.00 20.44 7.66
CA LYS A 223 -4.90 21.10 8.61
C LYS A 223 -5.58 20.08 9.53
N LEU A 224 -5.99 18.93 8.99
CA LEU A 224 -6.56 17.83 9.74
C LEU A 224 -5.55 17.23 10.73
N GLU A 225 -4.30 17.01 10.29
CA GLU A 225 -3.19 16.63 11.18
C GLU A 225 -3.08 17.61 12.34
N LYS A 226 -2.96 18.90 12.05
CA LYS A 226 -2.77 19.93 13.07
C LYS A 226 -3.90 19.91 14.10
N ILE A 227 -5.15 19.83 13.65
CA ILE A 227 -6.31 19.77 14.53
C ILE A 227 -6.28 18.52 15.41
N ALA A 228 -5.98 17.34 14.84
CA ALA A 228 -5.90 16.10 15.60
C ALA A 228 -4.77 16.11 16.65
N LEU A 229 -3.69 16.85 16.41
CA LEU A 229 -2.58 17.00 17.36
C LEU A 229 -2.85 18.00 18.48
N GLU A 230 -3.75 18.97 18.26
CA GLU A 230 -4.06 20.05 19.21
C GLU A 230 -5.36 19.77 20.01
N ASP A 231 -6.22 18.90 19.52
CA ASP A 231 -7.54 18.65 20.09
C ASP A 231 -7.50 17.60 21.21
N GLU A 232 -7.98 17.99 22.40
CA GLU A 232 -7.94 17.21 23.64
C GLU A 232 -8.48 15.78 23.49
N TYR A 233 -9.55 15.58 22.71
CA TYR A 233 -10.14 14.26 22.50
C TYR A 233 -9.15 13.30 21.83
N PHE A 234 -8.46 13.77 20.78
CA PHE A 234 -7.54 12.93 20.02
C PHE A 234 -6.25 12.70 20.79
N ILE A 235 -5.80 13.69 21.57
CA ILE A 235 -4.66 13.55 22.49
C ILE A 235 -4.96 12.50 23.56
N GLU A 236 -6.11 12.58 24.24
CA GLU A 236 -6.51 11.63 25.28
C GLU A 236 -6.64 10.21 24.72
N LYS A 237 -7.23 10.09 23.53
CA LYS A 237 -7.41 8.80 22.82
C LYS A 237 -6.15 8.33 22.08
N LYS A 238 -5.06 9.12 22.08
CA LYS A 238 -3.79 8.79 21.42
C LYS A 238 -3.92 8.54 19.91
N LEU A 239 -4.76 9.33 19.26
CA LEU A 239 -5.08 9.23 17.84
C LEU A 239 -4.14 10.13 17.02
N TYR A 240 -2.88 9.72 16.91
CA TYR A 240 -1.86 10.42 16.12
C TYR A 240 -1.85 9.95 14.67
N PRO A 241 -1.49 10.79 13.68
CA PRO A 241 -1.28 10.33 12.31
C PRO A 241 -0.29 9.16 12.25
N ASN A 242 -0.64 8.13 11.50
CA ASN A 242 0.21 6.97 11.26
C ASN A 242 0.78 6.98 9.83
N VAL A 243 1.56 5.95 9.47
CA VAL A 243 2.17 5.85 8.13
C VAL A 243 1.13 5.82 6.98
N ASP A 244 -0.07 5.28 7.22
CA ASP A 244 -1.11 5.11 6.20
C ASP A 244 -1.67 6.45 5.73
N PHE A 245 -1.76 7.43 6.63
CA PHE A 245 -2.23 8.78 6.32
C PHE A 245 -1.35 9.45 5.25
N TYR A 246 -0.03 9.40 5.43
CA TYR A 246 0.93 10.02 4.52
C TYR A 246 1.19 9.21 3.26
N SER A 247 1.19 7.88 3.36
CA SER A 247 1.43 7.00 2.22
C SER A 247 0.31 7.10 1.19
N GLY A 248 -0.96 7.20 1.62
CA GLY A 248 -2.09 7.37 0.70
C GLY A 248 -2.01 8.67 -0.12
N ILE A 249 -1.63 9.79 0.53
CA ILE A 249 -1.43 11.07 -0.14
C ILE A 249 -0.24 11.00 -1.11
N THR A 250 0.88 10.42 -0.66
CA THR A 250 2.10 10.27 -1.46
C THR A 250 1.81 9.45 -2.72
N GLN A 251 1.19 8.28 -2.58
CA GLN A 251 0.83 7.43 -3.73
C GLN A 251 -0.15 8.12 -4.69
N SER A 252 -1.14 8.86 -4.15
CA SER A 252 -2.05 9.65 -4.98
C SER A 252 -1.32 10.76 -5.75
N ALA A 253 -0.35 11.43 -5.13
CA ALA A 253 0.46 12.45 -5.79
C ALA A 253 1.32 11.86 -6.92
N MET A 254 1.81 10.64 -6.73
CA MET A 254 2.54 9.85 -7.74
C MET A 254 1.66 9.34 -8.89
N GLY A 255 0.35 9.57 -8.87
CA GLY A 255 -0.59 9.08 -9.89
C GLY A 255 -1.01 7.62 -9.75
N ILE A 256 -0.67 6.97 -8.63
CA ILE A 256 -1.11 5.60 -8.34
C ILE A 256 -2.61 5.65 -8.00
N PRO A 257 -3.45 4.81 -8.61
CA PRO A 257 -4.88 4.79 -8.28
C PRO A 257 -5.11 4.17 -6.90
N VAL A 258 -6.18 4.60 -6.24
CA VAL A 258 -6.49 4.22 -4.85
C VAL A 258 -6.59 2.70 -4.66
N ASN A 259 -7.17 2.00 -5.63
CA ASN A 259 -7.33 0.55 -5.62
C ASN A 259 -6.01 -0.25 -5.74
N MET A 260 -4.88 0.44 -5.97
CA MET A 260 -3.53 -0.14 -5.97
C MET A 260 -2.79 0.10 -4.65
N PHE A 261 -3.34 0.89 -3.72
CA PHE A 261 -2.61 1.27 -2.50
C PHE A 261 -2.27 0.07 -1.62
N THR A 262 -3.24 -0.80 -1.35
CA THR A 262 -3.01 -2.04 -0.59
C THR A 262 -2.18 -3.06 -1.37
N VAL A 263 -2.14 -2.99 -2.70
CA VAL A 263 -1.28 -3.86 -3.52
C VAL A 263 0.20 -3.51 -3.33
N ASN A 264 0.50 -2.24 -3.01
CA ASN A 264 1.86 -1.74 -2.78
C ASN A 264 2.35 -1.93 -1.33
N PHE A 265 1.52 -2.48 -0.45
CA PHE A 265 1.80 -2.71 0.96
C PHE A 265 2.19 -4.16 1.26
#